data_AF-A0A267GG07-F1
#
_entry.id   AF-A0A267GG07-F1
#
_cell.length_a   1.000
_cell.length_b   1.000
_cell.length_c   1.000
_cell.angle_alpha   90.00
_cell.angle_beta   90.00
_cell.angle_gamma   90.00
#
_symmetry.space_group_name_H-M   'P 1'
#
loop_
_entity.id
_entity.type
_entity.pdbx_description
1 polymer ?
#
loop_
_entity_poly.entity_id
_entity_poly.type
_entity_poly.pdbx_seq_one_letter_code
_entity_poly.pdbx_strand_id
1 'polypeptide(L)'
;ASPSLQATCPRTPQFSIHQSIGSLGQSAIMRRESQFAIMRMRGYDRLVMKNGKCNVVHSNVRKRKRRYFGDIFTTLVDMKWRYCLAVFFSAFFSCWLLFTFFWWALSYGHGDYLTTPPLGFEPCLLNVNSFLATLLFSMETQITIGYGSRSPSDKCPIAVLLVTLQSYSNLIITTLMTGAVLAKLTKSKNRTGTLLFSKNAAICSRDGHLVLLCRVGDARHSHLIDCSVRGVLVKRRLTAEGETLLLEQQVINMGLDGGDARLFLGWPVVVQHRIDSGSPFWNMSAKDLYAADFELLVFMNGVVISTGATTEARTSYLPTEIRWGHRFEDLSILPTDTGECVIDYEGFHDTVTVPGFPRCSALELARTGLLDGEASEREGGSNHGLPAAVESAETQRQKDVSIKF
;
A
#
# COMPACT_ATOMS: atom_id res chain seq x y z
N ALA A 1 -30.98 40.37 -66.84
CA ALA A 1 -29.87 41.01 -67.58
C ALA A 1 -29.09 41.90 -66.60
N SER A 2 -27.77 41.82 -66.61
CA SER A 2 -26.85 42.83 -66.06
C SER A 2 -26.79 44.05 -67.03
N PRO A 3 -26.03 45.16 -66.79
CA PRO A 3 -25.16 45.47 -65.64
C PRO A 3 -25.13 46.96 -65.14
N SER A 4 -24.45 47.17 -63.99
CA SER A 4 -23.38 48.16 -63.67
C SER A 4 -23.50 49.71 -63.76
N LEU A 5 -23.02 50.37 -62.69
CA LEU A 5 -22.06 51.51 -62.64
C LEU A 5 -21.76 51.81 -61.14
N GLN A 6 -20.67 51.40 -60.48
CA GLN A 6 -19.24 51.82 -60.50
C GLN A 6 -18.92 53.28 -60.09
N ALA A 7 -18.07 53.43 -59.05
CA ALA A 7 -17.32 54.64 -58.65
C ALA A 7 -15.99 54.27 -57.90
N THR A 8 -15.04 55.22 -57.76
CA THR A 8 -13.56 55.03 -57.70
C THR A 8 -12.84 55.58 -56.43
N CYS A 9 -11.60 55.21 -56.00
CA CYS A 9 -10.66 54.16 -56.45
C CYS A 9 -9.69 53.53 -55.38
N PRO A 10 -8.50 54.07 -54.98
CA PRO A 10 -7.31 53.19 -54.89
C PRO A 10 -6.46 53.11 -53.60
N ARG A 11 -5.92 51.90 -53.34
CA ARG A 11 -4.61 51.47 -52.76
C ARG A 11 -4.01 52.11 -51.47
N THR A 12 -3.69 51.24 -50.51
CA THR A 12 -2.40 51.17 -49.74
C THR A 12 -2.17 49.72 -49.21
N PRO A 13 -0.97 49.32 -48.72
CA PRO A 13 -0.44 47.95 -48.93
C PRO A 13 -0.66 46.90 -47.83
N GLN A 14 -0.27 45.66 -48.16
CA GLN A 14 -0.30 44.46 -47.32
C GLN A 14 0.59 44.55 -46.06
N PHE A 15 0.14 43.93 -44.97
CA PHE A 15 1.02 43.37 -43.93
C PHE A 15 0.47 42.02 -43.46
N SER A 16 1.29 40.97 -43.57
CA SER A 16 0.90 39.59 -43.24
C SER A 16 0.94 39.33 -41.73
N ILE A 17 -0.22 39.13 -41.10
CA ILE A 17 -0.34 38.68 -39.71
C ILE A 17 -1.06 37.33 -39.68
N HIS A 18 -0.37 36.27 -40.14
CA HIS A 18 -0.94 34.92 -40.12
C HIS A 18 0.10 33.80 -39.93
N GLN A 19 1.05 33.99 -39.00
CA GLN A 19 2.06 32.95 -38.71
C GLN A 19 2.57 32.85 -37.25
N SER A 20 2.21 33.75 -36.33
CA SER A 20 2.77 33.74 -34.95
C SER A 20 1.97 32.95 -33.90
N ILE A 21 0.66 32.74 -34.09
CA ILE A 21 -0.20 32.14 -33.04
C ILE A 21 0.02 30.62 -32.90
N GLY A 22 0.39 29.92 -33.98
CA GLY A 22 0.67 28.47 -33.93
C GLY A 22 1.95 28.10 -33.16
N SER A 23 2.97 28.97 -33.15
CA SER A 23 4.29 28.64 -32.60
C SER A 23 4.33 28.64 -31.07
N LEU A 24 3.50 29.44 -30.40
CA LEU A 24 3.39 29.49 -28.93
C LEU A 24 2.71 28.24 -28.36
N GLY A 25 1.69 27.71 -29.03
CA GLY A 25 1.07 26.43 -28.67
C GLY A 25 2.02 25.25 -28.88
N GLN A 26 2.63 25.17 -30.07
CA GLN A 26 3.59 24.11 -30.40
C GLN A 26 4.83 24.11 -29.49
N SER A 27 5.40 25.28 -29.16
CA SER A 27 6.57 25.35 -28.26
C SER A 27 6.25 24.96 -26.81
N ALA A 28 5.03 25.21 -26.31
CA ALA A 28 4.59 24.73 -25.01
C ALA A 28 4.34 23.21 -24.98
N ILE A 29 3.77 22.64 -26.06
CA ILE A 29 3.58 21.20 -26.23
C ILE A 29 4.93 20.49 -26.34
N MET A 30 5.84 20.99 -27.18
CA MET A 30 7.19 20.45 -27.37
C MET A 30 8.04 20.55 -26.07
N ARG A 31 7.84 21.59 -25.24
CA ARG A 31 8.41 21.69 -23.87
C ARG A 31 7.83 20.69 -22.86
N ARG A 32 6.70 20.05 -23.14
CA ARG A 32 6.04 19.07 -22.26
C ARG A 32 6.25 17.64 -22.72
N GLU A 33 6.28 17.38 -24.03
CA GLU A 33 6.78 16.11 -24.59
C GLU A 33 8.20 15.82 -24.12
N SER A 34 9.04 16.85 -24.14
CA SER A 34 10.39 16.75 -23.58
C SER A 34 10.41 16.41 -22.09
N GLN A 35 9.41 16.73 -21.26
CA GLN A 35 9.46 16.34 -19.84
C GLN A 35 9.32 14.84 -19.59
N PHE A 36 8.44 14.14 -20.32
CA PHE A 36 8.30 12.69 -20.20
C PHE A 36 9.46 11.95 -20.91
N ALA A 37 9.91 12.46 -22.06
CA ALA A 37 11.15 12.00 -22.69
C ALA A 37 12.38 12.24 -21.78
N ILE A 38 12.41 13.32 -21.00
CA ILE A 38 13.44 13.59 -19.98
C ILE A 38 13.28 12.66 -18.76
N MET A 39 12.08 12.22 -18.40
CA MET A 39 11.91 11.17 -17.37
C MET A 39 12.55 9.85 -17.84
N ARG A 40 12.26 9.38 -19.07
CA ARG A 40 12.96 8.23 -19.68
C ARG A 40 14.48 8.47 -19.80
N MET A 41 14.92 9.59 -20.39
CA MET A 41 16.34 9.89 -20.59
C MET A 41 17.13 10.14 -19.28
N ARG A 42 16.46 10.34 -18.14
CA ARG A 42 17.08 10.43 -16.81
C ARG A 42 16.94 9.14 -15.97
N GLY A 43 16.48 8.03 -16.57
CA GLY A 43 16.40 6.73 -15.90
C GLY A 43 15.29 6.61 -14.85
N TYR A 44 14.19 7.38 -14.99
CA TYR A 44 12.98 7.16 -14.19
C TYR A 44 12.14 6.02 -14.78
N ASP A 45 12.65 4.79 -14.69
CA ASP A 45 12.06 3.62 -15.36
C ASP A 45 10.67 3.20 -14.87
N ARG A 46 10.23 3.68 -13.68
CA ARG A 46 8.95 3.32 -13.04
C ARG A 46 8.58 4.19 -11.84
N LEU A 47 7.27 4.37 -11.63
CA LEU A 47 6.62 5.02 -10.49
C LEU A 47 6.50 4.09 -9.28
N VAL A 48 6.31 2.78 -9.50
CA VAL A 48 6.26 1.77 -8.43
C VAL A 48 7.25 0.65 -8.74
N MET A 49 8.02 0.26 -7.74
CA MET A 49 8.94 -0.88 -7.84
C MET A 49 8.18 -2.21 -7.73
N LYS A 50 8.72 -3.28 -8.32
CA LYS A 50 8.17 -4.65 -8.19
C LYS A 50 7.95 -5.13 -6.74
N ASN A 51 8.61 -4.49 -5.76
CA ASN A 51 8.44 -4.72 -4.33
C ASN A 51 7.44 -3.77 -3.64
N GLY A 52 6.58 -3.08 -4.39
CA GLY A 52 5.51 -2.21 -3.90
C GLY A 52 5.94 -0.84 -3.34
N LYS A 53 7.23 -0.50 -3.41
CA LYS A 53 7.75 0.83 -3.02
C LYS A 53 7.47 1.86 -4.12
N CYS A 54 6.84 2.97 -3.76
CA CYS A 54 6.63 4.10 -4.67
C CYS A 54 7.92 4.90 -4.86
N ASN A 55 8.32 5.12 -6.10
CA ASN A 55 9.47 5.91 -6.55
C ASN A 55 9.10 7.40 -6.73
N VAL A 56 8.42 7.97 -5.72
CA VAL A 56 7.88 9.34 -5.79
C VAL A 56 8.39 10.15 -4.59
N VAL A 57 9.02 11.30 -4.87
CA VAL A 57 9.58 12.19 -3.84
C VAL A 57 8.80 13.50 -3.81
N HIS A 58 8.07 13.73 -2.72
CA HIS A 58 7.32 14.98 -2.52
C HIS A 58 8.25 16.13 -2.09
N SER A 59 8.51 17.06 -3.01
CA SER A 59 9.21 18.33 -2.77
C SER A 59 8.24 19.47 -2.41
N ASN A 60 8.76 20.57 -1.84
CA ASN A 60 8.05 21.85 -1.59
C ASN A 60 6.71 21.80 -0.82
N VAL A 61 6.48 20.75 -0.02
CA VAL A 61 5.30 20.63 0.84
C VAL A 61 5.35 21.67 1.98
N ARG A 62 4.58 22.76 1.84
CA ARG A 62 4.54 23.87 2.83
C ARG A 62 4.19 23.35 4.23
N LYS A 63 4.93 23.82 5.26
CA LYS A 63 4.78 23.45 6.69
C LYS A 63 4.86 21.93 6.97
N ARG A 64 5.57 21.13 6.16
CA ARG A 64 5.70 19.66 6.33
C ARG A 64 6.13 19.23 7.75
N LYS A 65 7.20 19.83 8.30
CA LYS A 65 7.67 19.52 9.67
C LYS A 65 6.58 19.77 10.74
N ARG A 66 5.89 20.92 10.69
CA ARG A 66 4.81 21.27 11.65
C ARG A 66 3.63 20.31 11.56
N ARG A 67 3.33 19.74 10.39
CA ARG A 67 2.28 18.70 10.25
C ARG A 67 2.68 17.38 10.92
N TYR A 68 3.92 16.91 10.73
CA TYR A 68 4.40 15.71 11.45
C TYR A 68 4.44 15.90 12.98
N PHE A 69 4.83 17.09 13.47
CA PHE A 69 4.77 17.36 14.92
C PHE A 69 3.34 17.49 15.46
N GLY A 70 2.36 17.84 14.63
CA GLY A 70 0.94 17.84 15.01
C GLY A 70 0.34 16.44 15.12
N ASP A 71 0.98 15.43 14.51
CA ASP A 71 0.60 14.03 14.58
C ASP A 71 1.81 13.18 15.00
N ILE A 72 2.20 13.38 16.25
CA ILE A 72 3.39 12.76 16.83
C ILE A 72 3.24 11.24 16.99
N PHE A 73 2.01 10.75 17.21
CA PHE A 73 1.74 9.33 17.41
C PHE A 73 1.94 8.52 16.13
N THR A 74 1.31 8.92 15.00
CA THR A 74 1.54 8.21 13.73
C THR A 74 3.00 8.33 13.28
N THR A 75 3.62 9.50 13.48
CA THR A 75 5.04 9.72 13.18
C THR A 75 5.94 8.73 13.92
N LEU A 76 5.70 8.50 15.22
CA LEU A 76 6.46 7.56 16.05
C LEU A 76 6.22 6.09 15.65
N VAL A 77 4.97 5.73 15.33
CA VAL A 77 4.60 4.40 14.83
C VAL A 77 5.16 4.14 13.42
N ASP A 78 5.39 5.17 12.59
CA ASP A 78 5.91 5.03 11.22
C ASP A 78 7.44 5.10 11.11
N MET A 79 8.13 5.67 12.10
CA MET A 79 9.59 5.67 12.18
C MET A 79 10.20 4.25 12.15
N LYS A 80 11.46 4.11 11.74
CA LYS A 80 12.19 2.83 11.89
C LYS A 80 12.33 2.46 13.36
N TRP A 81 12.32 1.17 13.70
CA TRP A 81 12.49 0.66 15.07
C TRP A 81 13.64 1.32 15.85
N ARG A 82 14.83 1.42 15.22
CA ARG A 82 16.01 2.07 15.83
C ARG A 82 15.75 3.51 16.29
N TYR A 83 14.98 4.29 15.52
CA TYR A 83 14.65 5.67 15.89
C TYR A 83 13.53 5.74 16.94
N CYS A 84 12.53 4.86 16.86
CA CYS A 84 11.47 4.77 17.87
C CYS A 84 12.07 4.46 19.25
N LEU A 85 12.92 3.44 19.34
CA LEU A 85 13.62 3.05 20.57
C LEU A 85 14.56 4.16 21.06
N ALA A 86 15.31 4.83 20.16
CA ALA A 86 16.17 5.95 20.53
C ALA A 86 15.39 7.15 21.11
N VAL A 87 14.19 7.44 20.60
CA VAL A 87 13.30 8.49 21.15
C VAL A 87 12.87 8.14 22.57
N PHE A 88 12.41 6.91 22.81
CA PHE A 88 12.03 6.49 24.17
C PHE A 88 13.21 6.44 25.14
N PHE A 89 14.35 5.89 24.72
CA PHE A 89 15.58 5.89 25.52
C PHE A 89 16.01 7.32 25.89
N SER A 90 16.00 8.24 24.93
CA SER A 90 16.28 9.66 25.16
C SER A 90 15.28 10.31 26.12
N ALA A 91 13.99 9.96 26.03
CA ALA A 91 12.96 10.47 26.95
C ALA A 91 13.15 9.97 28.38
N PHE A 92 13.40 8.67 28.59
CA PHE A 92 13.71 8.11 29.91
C PHE A 92 14.97 8.75 30.51
N PHE A 93 16.06 8.81 29.74
CA PHE A 93 17.33 9.37 30.20
C PHE A 93 17.25 10.87 30.52
N SER A 94 16.54 11.65 29.68
CA SER A 94 16.30 13.08 29.93
C SER A 94 15.46 13.29 31.19
N CYS A 95 14.48 12.42 31.45
CA CYS A 95 13.66 12.46 32.66
C CYS A 95 14.49 12.12 33.91
N TRP A 96 15.36 11.10 33.85
CA TRP A 96 16.29 10.79 34.95
C TRP A 96 17.19 11.98 35.27
N LEU A 97 17.81 12.62 34.27
CA LEU A 97 18.66 13.80 34.47
C LEU A 97 17.89 15.00 35.03
N LEU A 98 16.67 15.25 34.55
CA LEU A 98 15.81 16.33 35.04
C LEU A 98 15.45 16.13 36.52
N PHE A 99 14.99 14.94 36.91
CA PHE A 99 14.69 14.64 38.31
C PHE A 99 15.96 14.57 39.17
N THR A 100 17.10 14.11 38.63
CA THR A 100 18.40 14.19 39.33
C THR A 100 18.75 15.62 39.68
N PHE A 101 18.55 16.57 38.74
CA PHE A 101 18.77 17.99 39.00
C PHE A 101 17.85 18.51 40.11
N PHE A 102 16.55 18.18 40.09
CA PHE A 102 15.62 18.60 41.16
C PHE A 102 15.96 17.99 42.52
N TRP A 103 16.31 16.70 42.56
CA TRP A 103 16.76 16.03 43.79
C TRP A 103 18.06 16.62 44.33
N TRP A 104 19.02 16.89 43.45
CA TRP A 104 20.28 17.50 43.82
C TRP A 104 20.08 18.93 44.34
N ALA A 105 19.22 19.71 43.68
CA ALA A 105 18.86 21.06 44.13
C ALA A 105 18.13 21.07 45.48
N LEU A 106 17.26 20.08 45.74
CA LEU A 106 16.60 19.91 47.05
C LEU A 106 17.63 19.59 48.14
N SER A 107 18.46 18.56 47.95
CA SER A 107 19.48 18.18 48.93
C SER A 107 20.55 19.26 49.14
N TYR A 108 20.93 20.00 48.09
CA TYR A 108 21.83 21.15 48.21
C TYR A 108 21.18 22.31 48.97
N GLY A 109 19.92 22.63 48.69
CA GLY A 109 19.17 23.70 49.37
C GLY A 109 18.82 23.39 50.83
N HIS A 110 18.62 22.11 51.17
CA HIS A 110 18.40 21.65 52.54
C HIS A 110 19.69 21.52 53.36
N GLY A 111 20.85 21.39 52.70
CA GLY A 111 22.14 21.20 53.35
C GLY A 111 22.52 19.75 53.63
N ASP A 112 21.92 18.77 52.92
CA ASP A 112 22.18 17.33 53.08
C ASP A 112 23.67 16.96 52.89
N TYR A 113 24.43 17.79 52.17
CA TYR A 113 25.86 17.60 51.89
C TYR A 113 26.81 18.26 52.92
N LEU A 114 26.30 18.84 54.00
CA LEU A 114 27.13 19.47 55.04
C LEU A 114 27.94 18.41 55.81
N THR A 115 29.26 18.60 55.88
CA THR A 115 30.18 17.68 56.59
C THR A 115 30.05 17.72 58.11
N THR A 116 29.51 18.82 58.64
CA THR A 116 29.20 19.01 60.06
C THR A 116 27.73 19.46 60.21
N PRO A 117 26.76 18.55 60.10
CA PRO A 117 25.36 18.89 60.24
C PRO A 117 25.02 19.26 61.70
N PRO A 118 24.01 20.11 61.95
CA PRO A 118 23.60 20.46 63.31
C PRO A 118 22.99 19.26 64.05
N LEU A 119 23.00 19.31 65.39
CA LEU A 119 22.55 18.20 66.24
C LEU A 119 21.07 17.89 65.97
N GLY A 120 20.76 16.64 65.60
CA GLY A 120 19.39 16.22 65.24
C GLY A 120 18.96 16.52 63.80
N PHE A 121 19.88 16.92 62.93
CA PHE A 121 19.61 17.06 61.49
C PHE A 121 19.50 15.69 60.80
N GLU A 122 18.36 15.45 60.15
CA GLU A 122 18.17 14.32 59.25
C GLU A 122 18.04 14.83 57.81
N PRO A 123 18.78 14.26 56.83
CA PRO A 123 18.76 14.73 55.46
C PRO A 123 17.44 14.39 54.75
N CYS A 124 17.09 15.14 53.69
CA CYS A 124 15.93 14.81 52.86
C CYS A 124 16.09 13.44 52.16
N LEU A 125 17.31 13.07 51.80
CA LEU A 125 17.65 11.79 51.16
C LEU A 125 18.69 11.02 51.99
N LEU A 126 18.30 9.85 52.47
CA LEU A 126 19.19 8.95 53.21
C LEU A 126 20.20 8.29 52.24
N ASN A 127 21.47 8.24 52.66
CA ASN A 127 22.59 7.65 51.91
C ASN A 127 22.86 8.25 50.51
N VAL A 128 22.50 9.53 50.29
CA VAL A 128 22.78 10.27 49.05
C VAL A 128 23.79 11.39 49.32
N ASN A 129 25.07 11.09 49.10
CA ASN A 129 26.21 11.95 49.44
C ASN A 129 26.96 12.53 48.22
N SER A 130 26.46 12.29 47.01
CA SER A 130 27.08 12.76 45.76
C SER A 130 26.06 12.92 44.64
N PHE A 131 26.40 13.70 43.60
CA PHE A 131 25.57 13.82 42.41
C PHE A 131 25.30 12.47 41.74
N LEU A 132 26.29 11.56 41.71
CA LEU A 132 26.12 10.21 41.18
C LEU A 132 25.17 9.37 42.05
N ALA A 133 25.23 9.47 43.37
CA ALA A 133 24.26 8.83 44.26
C ALA A 133 22.84 9.41 44.07
N THR A 134 22.73 10.70 43.74
CA THR A 134 21.45 11.35 43.42
C THR A 134 20.89 10.86 42.07
N LEU A 135 21.75 10.65 41.08
CA LEU A 135 21.38 10.08 39.79
C LEU A 135 20.90 8.63 39.94
N LEU A 136 21.60 7.83 40.75
CA LEU A 136 21.18 6.47 41.08
C LEU A 136 19.83 6.48 41.80
N PHE A 137 19.63 7.32 42.81
CA PHE A 137 18.32 7.46 43.47
C PHE A 137 17.22 7.84 42.47
N SER A 138 17.43 8.84 41.62
CA SER A 138 16.47 9.25 40.59
C SER A 138 16.11 8.09 39.63
N MET A 139 17.11 7.30 39.21
CA MET A 139 16.90 6.12 38.36
C MET A 139 16.13 5.01 39.11
N GLU A 140 16.51 4.72 40.36
CA GLU A 140 15.87 3.72 41.23
C GLU A 140 14.40 4.05 41.50
N THR A 141 14.08 5.32 41.79
CA THR A 141 12.72 5.82 41.99
C THR A 141 11.93 5.77 40.69
N GLN A 142 12.47 6.25 39.58
CA GLN A 142 11.70 6.35 38.34
C GLN A 142 11.41 4.98 37.71
N ILE A 143 12.38 4.06 37.68
CA ILE A 143 12.16 2.69 37.14
C ILE A 143 11.42 1.81 38.16
N THR A 144 11.18 2.30 39.38
CA THR A 144 10.58 1.54 40.50
C THR A 144 11.40 0.31 40.92
N ILE A 145 12.73 0.39 40.79
CA ILE A 145 13.65 -0.65 41.27
C ILE A 145 13.76 -0.61 42.80
N GLY A 146 13.90 0.60 43.35
CA GLY A 146 13.92 0.87 44.79
C GLY A 146 14.76 -0.10 45.63
N TYR A 147 16.10 -0.08 45.49
CA TYR A 147 16.99 -1.00 46.24
C TYR A 147 16.94 -0.82 47.77
N GLY A 148 16.23 0.19 48.28
CA GLY A 148 16.05 0.46 49.71
C GLY A 148 17.25 1.09 50.41
N SER A 149 18.46 0.99 49.83
CA SER A 149 19.66 1.63 50.37
C SER A 149 19.60 3.17 50.34
N ARG A 150 18.85 3.75 49.40
CA ARG A 150 18.60 5.19 49.25
C ARG A 150 17.10 5.44 49.36
N SER A 151 16.68 6.35 50.24
CA SER A 151 15.27 6.58 50.52
C SER A 151 14.99 8.04 50.92
N PRO A 152 13.79 8.57 50.60
CA PRO A 152 13.38 9.89 51.07
C PRO A 152 12.98 9.83 52.55
N SER A 153 13.34 10.87 53.29
CA SER A 153 12.93 11.09 54.69
C SER A 153 11.58 11.80 54.79
N ASP A 154 10.89 11.64 55.93
CA ASP A 154 9.62 12.32 56.24
C ASP A 154 9.79 13.82 56.52
N LYS A 155 11.02 14.28 56.81
CA LYS A 155 11.33 15.68 57.16
C LYS A 155 11.09 16.69 56.04
N CYS A 156 11.13 16.25 54.78
CA CYS A 156 11.05 17.13 53.61
C CYS A 156 9.78 16.89 52.80
N PRO A 157 8.68 17.64 53.00
CA PRO A 157 7.43 17.44 52.26
C PRO A 157 7.58 17.65 50.73
N ILE A 158 8.58 18.45 50.33
CA ILE A 158 8.94 18.63 48.91
C ILE A 158 9.47 17.33 48.29
N ALA A 159 10.14 16.46 49.07
CA ALA A 159 10.59 15.16 48.59
C ALA A 159 9.39 14.25 48.22
N VAL A 160 8.33 14.25 49.04
CA VAL A 160 7.10 13.51 48.73
C VAL A 160 6.50 13.98 47.41
N LEU A 161 6.40 15.30 47.20
CA LEU A 161 5.92 15.88 45.95
C LEU A 161 6.79 15.49 44.74
N LEU A 162 8.12 15.52 44.88
CA LEU A 162 9.04 15.10 43.82
C LEU A 162 8.91 13.61 43.47
N VAL A 163 8.83 12.70 44.46
CA VAL A 163 8.57 11.27 44.21
C VAL A 163 7.25 11.08 43.47
N THR A 164 6.19 11.79 43.89
CA THR A 164 4.87 11.71 43.26
C THR A 164 4.92 12.17 41.79
N LEU A 165 5.50 13.34 41.51
CA LEU A 165 5.65 13.87 40.16
C LEU A 165 6.53 12.99 39.26
N GLN A 166 7.60 12.41 39.82
CA GLN A 166 8.49 11.49 39.13
C GLN A 166 7.78 10.17 38.77
N SER A 167 6.98 9.64 39.69
CA SER A 167 6.16 8.44 39.48
C SER A 167 5.11 8.64 38.39
N TYR A 168 4.38 9.76 38.39
CA TYR A 168 3.44 10.10 37.31
C TYR A 168 4.15 10.29 35.96
N SER A 169 5.31 10.96 35.94
CA SER A 169 6.12 11.14 34.73
C SER A 169 6.56 9.79 34.15
N ASN A 170 6.99 8.85 35.00
CA ASN A 170 7.32 7.49 34.57
C ASN A 170 6.12 6.75 33.97
N LEU A 171 4.96 6.83 34.64
CA LEU A 171 3.72 6.18 34.17
C LEU A 171 3.33 6.69 32.77
N ILE A 172 3.40 8.00 32.54
CA ILE A 172 3.11 8.60 31.23
C ILE A 172 4.09 8.10 30.15
N ILE A 173 5.41 8.18 30.39
CA ILE A 173 6.41 7.75 29.40
C ILE A 173 6.27 6.25 29.10
N THR A 174 6.10 5.42 30.13
CA THR A 174 5.94 3.97 30.00
C THR A 174 4.66 3.60 29.26
N THR A 175 3.54 4.27 29.54
CA THR A 175 2.26 4.02 28.86
C THR A 175 2.34 4.40 27.38
N LEU A 176 2.95 5.54 27.05
CA LEU A 176 3.20 5.96 25.68
C LEU A 176 4.15 4.99 24.95
N MET A 177 5.18 4.47 25.62
CA MET A 177 6.07 3.45 25.07
C MET A 177 5.32 2.16 24.75
N THR A 178 4.60 1.59 25.71
CA THR A 178 3.85 0.34 25.53
C THR A 178 2.80 0.48 24.42
N GLY A 179 2.05 1.59 24.39
CA GLY A 179 1.07 1.87 23.35
C GLY A 179 1.70 2.00 21.95
N ALA A 180 2.80 2.74 21.82
CA ALA A 180 3.50 2.90 20.55
C ALA A 180 4.18 1.61 20.07
N VAL A 181 4.76 0.81 20.98
CA VAL A 181 5.35 -0.49 20.66
C VAL A 181 4.27 -1.47 20.22
N LEU A 182 3.15 -1.55 20.93
CA LEU A 182 2.02 -2.41 20.56
C LEU A 182 1.45 -2.04 19.18
N ALA A 183 1.15 -0.76 18.94
CA ALA A 183 0.68 -0.27 17.65
C ALA A 183 1.67 -0.50 16.49
N LYS A 184 2.97 -0.57 16.80
CA LYS A 184 4.03 -0.84 15.83
C LYS A 184 4.22 -2.34 15.55
N LEU A 185 3.93 -3.19 16.54
CA LEU A 185 3.90 -4.65 16.41
C LEU A 185 2.67 -5.14 15.63
N THR A 186 1.50 -4.54 15.86
CA THR A 186 0.26 -4.87 15.12
C THR A 186 0.28 -4.38 13.67
N LYS A 187 1.19 -3.47 13.29
CA LYS A 187 1.28 -2.95 11.92
C LYS A 187 1.73 -4.04 10.93
N SER A 188 0.80 -4.44 10.06
CA SER A 188 0.92 -5.49 9.03
C SER A 188 2.02 -5.29 7.95
N LYS A 189 2.95 -4.33 8.11
CA LYS A 189 3.92 -3.93 7.08
C LYS A 189 4.88 -5.04 6.63
N ASN A 190 5.13 -6.05 7.46
CA ASN A 190 5.93 -7.22 7.07
C ASN A 190 5.13 -8.24 6.24
N ARG A 191 3.79 -8.18 6.27
CA ARG A 191 2.93 -9.15 5.57
C ARG A 191 2.91 -8.94 4.06
N THR A 192 3.05 -7.70 3.59
CA THR A 192 3.17 -7.41 2.16
C THR A 192 4.40 -8.05 1.50
N GLY A 193 5.38 -8.50 2.30
CA GLY A 193 6.55 -9.23 1.81
C GLY A 193 6.35 -10.74 1.60
N THR A 194 5.22 -11.32 2.04
CA THR A 194 4.87 -12.73 1.75
C THR A 194 3.79 -12.88 0.68
N LEU A 195 3.16 -11.76 0.31
CA LEU A 195 2.21 -11.70 -0.80
C LEU A 195 3.01 -11.57 -2.11
N LEU A 196 2.87 -12.56 -2.98
CA LEU A 196 3.63 -12.71 -4.21
C LEU A 196 2.81 -12.28 -5.42
N PHE A 197 3.48 -11.65 -6.37
CA PHE A 197 2.97 -11.35 -7.71
C PHE A 197 3.90 -11.99 -8.75
N SER A 198 3.38 -12.36 -9.91
CA SER A 198 4.20 -12.81 -11.02
C SER A 198 5.21 -11.74 -11.46
N LYS A 199 6.41 -12.14 -11.89
CA LYS A 199 7.43 -11.18 -12.40
C LYS A 199 6.92 -10.48 -13.65
N ASN A 200 6.25 -11.24 -14.51
CA ASN A 200 5.62 -10.80 -15.74
C ASN A 200 4.09 -10.89 -15.64
N ALA A 201 3.40 -10.05 -16.41
CA ALA A 201 2.00 -10.28 -16.76
C ALA A 201 1.95 -10.89 -18.16
N ALA A 202 0.84 -11.50 -18.54
CA ALA A 202 0.70 -12.19 -19.83
C ALA A 202 -0.62 -11.82 -20.51
N ILE A 203 -0.66 -11.79 -21.84
CA ILE A 203 -1.90 -11.64 -22.61
C ILE A 203 -2.14 -12.92 -23.41
N CYS A 204 -3.31 -13.52 -23.27
CA CYS A 204 -3.76 -14.65 -24.07
C CYS A 204 -5.25 -14.53 -24.42
N SER A 205 -5.79 -15.52 -25.13
CA SER A 205 -7.22 -15.72 -25.26
C SER A 205 -7.66 -16.72 -24.21
N ARG A 206 -8.81 -16.48 -23.59
CA ARG A 206 -9.48 -17.39 -22.66
C ARG A 206 -10.98 -17.24 -22.88
N ASP A 207 -11.69 -18.34 -23.06
CA ASP A 207 -13.15 -18.39 -23.20
C ASP A 207 -13.67 -17.38 -24.24
N GLY A 208 -13.07 -17.40 -25.44
CA GLY A 208 -13.40 -16.50 -26.55
C GLY A 208 -12.95 -15.04 -26.38
N HIS A 209 -12.24 -14.66 -25.31
CA HIS A 209 -11.91 -13.26 -25.05
C HIS A 209 -10.42 -13.02 -24.82
N LEU A 210 -9.92 -11.89 -25.33
CA LEU A 210 -8.57 -11.45 -25.04
C LEU A 210 -8.49 -11.01 -23.57
N VAL A 211 -7.60 -11.62 -22.80
CA VAL A 211 -7.45 -11.39 -21.37
C VAL A 211 -6.01 -11.03 -21.00
N LEU A 212 -5.87 -10.09 -20.08
CA LEU A 212 -4.61 -9.76 -19.42
C LEU A 212 -4.55 -10.48 -18.07
N LEU A 213 -3.54 -11.33 -17.89
CA LEU A 213 -3.34 -12.21 -16.75
C LEU A 213 -2.23 -11.71 -15.81
N CYS A 214 -2.46 -11.86 -14.52
CA CYS A 214 -1.46 -11.69 -13.45
C CYS A 214 -1.63 -12.82 -12.43
N ARG A 215 -0.55 -13.47 -11.98
CA ARG A 215 -0.63 -14.45 -10.89
C ARG A 215 -0.36 -13.79 -9.55
N VAL A 216 -1.21 -14.09 -8.56
CA VAL A 216 -1.08 -13.66 -7.17
C VAL A 216 -1.04 -14.88 -6.25
N GLY A 217 -0.35 -14.79 -5.13
CA GLY A 217 -0.26 -15.86 -4.13
C GLY A 217 0.15 -15.34 -2.76
N ASP A 218 0.05 -16.20 -1.74
CA ASP A 218 0.59 -15.94 -0.41
C ASP A 218 1.50 -17.09 0.02
N ALA A 219 2.75 -16.78 0.33
CA ALA A 219 3.75 -17.74 0.78
C ALA A 219 3.56 -18.17 2.25
N ARG A 220 2.36 -18.04 2.81
CA ARG A 220 2.01 -18.33 4.21
C ARG A 220 0.81 -19.27 4.27
N HIS A 221 0.86 -20.26 5.17
CA HIS A 221 -0.28 -21.12 5.48
C HIS A 221 -1.49 -20.37 6.08
N SER A 222 -1.26 -19.28 6.83
CA SER A 222 -2.36 -18.48 7.38
C SER A 222 -3.01 -17.64 6.28
N HIS A 223 -4.27 -17.87 5.94
CA HIS A 223 -4.95 -17.14 4.86
C HIS A 223 -5.17 -15.63 5.16
N LEU A 224 -5.52 -14.86 4.12
CA LEU A 224 -6.10 -13.51 4.25
C LEU A 224 -7.61 -13.57 3.98
N ILE A 225 -8.38 -12.79 4.74
CA ILE A 225 -9.83 -12.61 4.56
C ILE A 225 -10.10 -11.43 3.61
N ASP A 226 -11.20 -11.48 2.86
CA ASP A 226 -11.67 -10.42 1.94
C ASP A 226 -10.54 -9.92 1.02
N CYS A 227 -9.80 -10.88 0.44
CA CYS A 227 -8.77 -10.55 -0.55
C CYS A 227 -9.44 -9.92 -1.76
N SER A 228 -8.95 -8.77 -2.22
CA SER A 228 -9.44 -8.14 -3.45
C SER A 228 -8.30 -7.58 -4.28
N VAL A 229 -8.41 -7.71 -5.61
CA VAL A 229 -7.37 -7.24 -6.55
C VAL A 229 -7.94 -6.17 -7.48
N ARG A 230 -7.12 -5.15 -7.78
CA ARG A 230 -7.48 -4.03 -8.66
C ARG A 230 -6.28 -3.57 -9.47
N GLY A 231 -6.53 -3.23 -10.74
CA GLY A 231 -5.56 -2.62 -11.63
C GLY A 231 -5.73 -1.11 -11.72
N VAL A 232 -4.64 -0.39 -11.95
CA VAL A 232 -4.64 1.03 -12.34
C VAL A 232 -3.61 1.22 -13.43
N LEU A 233 -4.05 1.55 -14.64
CA LEU A 233 -3.17 1.98 -15.72
C LEU A 233 -2.78 3.44 -15.50
N VAL A 234 -1.49 3.72 -15.44
CA VAL A 234 -0.95 5.08 -15.41
C VAL A 234 -0.35 5.39 -16.76
N LYS A 235 -0.87 6.42 -17.45
CA LYS A 235 -0.36 6.87 -18.75
C LYS A 235 -0.48 8.37 -18.92
N ARG A 236 0.22 8.91 -19.91
CA ARG A 236 0.03 10.30 -20.37
C ARG A 236 -1.19 10.37 -21.30
N ARG A 237 -2.01 11.42 -21.13
CA ARG A 237 -3.15 11.73 -22.02
C ARG A 237 -3.19 13.21 -22.36
N LEU A 238 -3.62 13.51 -23.60
CA LEU A 238 -4.09 14.83 -23.99
C LEU A 238 -5.63 14.82 -23.97
N THR A 239 -6.27 15.80 -23.31
CA THR A 239 -7.73 15.96 -23.32
C THR A 239 -8.20 16.64 -24.61
N ALA A 240 -9.50 16.64 -24.89
CA ALA A 240 -10.06 17.28 -26.09
C ALA A 240 -9.87 18.82 -26.06
N GLU A 241 -9.80 19.38 -24.85
CA GLU A 241 -9.57 20.79 -24.54
C GLU A 241 -8.08 21.18 -24.62
N GLY A 242 -7.19 20.22 -24.89
CA GLY A 242 -5.74 20.43 -25.01
C GLY A 242 -4.95 20.36 -23.69
N GLU A 243 -5.57 19.95 -22.57
CA GLU A 243 -4.83 19.73 -21.33
C GLU A 243 -3.99 18.45 -21.40
N THR A 244 -2.73 18.49 -20.97
CA THR A 244 -1.86 17.31 -20.90
C THR A 244 -1.82 16.76 -19.48
N LEU A 245 -2.52 15.65 -19.24
CA LEU A 245 -2.44 14.87 -18.02
C LEU A 245 -1.21 13.97 -18.08
N LEU A 246 -0.22 14.23 -17.22
CA LEU A 246 1.06 13.49 -17.24
C LEU A 246 0.94 12.07 -16.67
N LEU A 247 0.11 11.89 -15.63
CA LEU A 247 -0.09 10.64 -14.89
C LEU A 247 -1.59 10.39 -14.71
N GLU A 248 -2.33 10.31 -15.82
CA GLU A 248 -3.76 9.92 -15.78
C GLU A 248 -3.85 8.49 -15.25
N GLN A 249 -4.73 8.28 -14.26
CA GLN A 249 -4.99 6.98 -13.66
C GLN A 249 -6.33 6.44 -14.18
N GLN A 250 -6.29 5.32 -14.89
CA GLN A 250 -7.49 4.62 -15.37
C GLN A 250 -7.62 3.30 -14.61
N VAL A 251 -8.71 3.12 -13.87
CA VAL A 251 -8.96 1.90 -13.08
C VAL A 251 -9.29 0.74 -14.03
N ILE A 252 -8.74 -0.44 -13.71
CA ILE A 252 -8.94 -1.68 -14.45
C ILE A 252 -9.51 -2.72 -13.48
N ASN A 253 -10.64 -3.30 -13.84
CA ASN A 253 -11.23 -4.43 -13.11
C ASN A 253 -10.40 -5.69 -13.39
N MET A 254 -9.88 -6.30 -12.33
CA MET A 254 -9.17 -7.57 -12.37
C MET A 254 -9.82 -8.50 -11.36
N GLY A 255 -10.09 -9.73 -11.75
CA GLY A 255 -10.83 -10.65 -10.89
C GLY A 255 -10.75 -12.09 -11.36
N LEU A 256 -11.54 -12.93 -10.70
CA LEU A 256 -11.97 -14.20 -11.27
C LEU A 256 -13.07 -13.86 -12.30
N ASP A 257 -12.90 -14.33 -13.53
CA ASP A 257 -13.80 -14.09 -14.68
C ASP A 257 -14.05 -12.62 -15.06
N GLY A 258 -13.22 -11.70 -14.54
CA GLY A 258 -13.27 -10.26 -14.84
C GLY A 258 -14.41 -9.49 -14.18
N GLY A 259 -15.26 -10.16 -13.40
CA GLY A 259 -16.42 -9.59 -12.71
C GLY A 259 -16.20 -9.38 -11.20
N ASP A 260 -15.89 -10.45 -10.47
CA ASP A 260 -15.65 -10.35 -9.02
C ASP A 260 -14.16 -10.13 -8.73
N ALA A 261 -13.88 -9.00 -8.08
CA ALA A 261 -12.54 -8.65 -7.61
C ALA A 261 -12.14 -9.44 -6.34
N ARG A 262 -13.09 -10.08 -5.65
CA ARG A 262 -12.84 -10.89 -4.45
C ARG A 262 -12.22 -12.22 -4.78
N LEU A 263 -11.23 -12.62 -3.99
CA LEU A 263 -10.47 -13.84 -4.18
C LEU A 263 -10.48 -14.69 -2.91
N PHE A 264 -10.59 -16.01 -3.08
CA PHE A 264 -10.18 -16.96 -2.06
C PHE A 264 -8.71 -17.33 -2.29
N LEU A 265 -7.80 -16.73 -1.51
CA LEU A 265 -6.36 -16.93 -1.65
C LEU A 265 -5.85 -18.11 -0.78
N GLY A 266 -6.41 -19.30 -1.03
CA GLY A 266 -5.92 -20.56 -0.45
C GLY A 266 -4.65 -21.10 -1.13
N TRP A 267 -4.49 -20.76 -2.41
CA TRP A 267 -3.39 -21.15 -3.29
C TRP A 267 -3.10 -20.01 -4.29
N PRO A 268 -2.03 -20.09 -5.11
CA PRO A 268 -1.81 -19.15 -6.20
C PRO A 268 -2.98 -19.08 -7.19
N VAL A 269 -3.52 -17.88 -7.40
CA VAL A 269 -4.63 -17.62 -8.32
C VAL A 269 -4.12 -16.76 -9.48
N VAL A 270 -4.52 -17.10 -10.71
CA VAL A 270 -4.34 -16.23 -11.88
C VAL A 270 -5.57 -15.33 -11.98
N VAL A 271 -5.42 -14.05 -11.63
CA VAL A 271 -6.45 -13.04 -11.87
C VAL A 271 -6.39 -12.57 -13.31
N GLN A 272 -7.55 -12.20 -13.86
CA GLN A 272 -7.67 -11.74 -15.24
C GLN A 272 -8.45 -10.44 -15.37
N HIS A 273 -8.04 -9.63 -16.33
CA HIS A 273 -8.81 -8.51 -16.87
C HIS A 273 -9.27 -8.87 -18.29
N ARG A 274 -10.57 -8.87 -18.52
CA ARG A 274 -11.15 -9.01 -19.86
C ARG A 274 -10.94 -7.73 -20.65
N ILE A 275 -10.27 -7.82 -21.79
CA ILE A 275 -10.06 -6.69 -22.69
C ILE A 275 -11.32 -6.55 -23.55
N ASP A 276 -12.31 -5.83 -23.01
CA ASP A 276 -13.56 -5.46 -23.67
C ASP A 276 -13.49 -4.05 -24.28
N SER A 277 -14.60 -3.55 -24.82
CA SER A 277 -14.70 -2.21 -25.43
C SER A 277 -14.52 -1.04 -24.44
N GLY A 278 -14.64 -1.28 -23.13
CA GLY A 278 -14.32 -0.31 -22.08
C GLY A 278 -12.86 -0.35 -21.64
N SER A 279 -12.14 -1.42 -21.95
CA SER A 279 -10.73 -1.61 -21.59
C SER A 279 -9.81 -0.59 -22.30
N PRO A 280 -8.83 0.00 -21.60
CA PRO A 280 -7.81 0.84 -22.23
C PRO A 280 -6.89 0.06 -23.19
N PHE A 281 -6.96 -1.27 -23.21
CA PHE A 281 -6.20 -2.15 -24.11
C PHE A 281 -6.98 -2.58 -25.37
N TRP A 282 -8.26 -2.20 -25.51
CA TRP A 282 -9.14 -2.66 -26.58
C TRP A 282 -8.57 -2.50 -27.99
N ASN A 283 -7.98 -1.33 -28.27
CA ASN A 283 -7.41 -0.96 -29.56
C ASN A 283 -5.88 -1.06 -29.58
N MET A 284 -5.29 -1.96 -28.80
CA MET A 284 -3.83 -2.14 -28.70
C MET A 284 -3.41 -3.49 -29.31
N SER A 285 -2.60 -3.47 -30.36
CA SER A 285 -2.00 -4.68 -30.93
C SER A 285 -0.74 -5.11 -30.16
N ALA A 286 -0.19 -6.28 -30.48
CA ALA A 286 1.08 -6.75 -29.91
C ALA A 286 2.25 -5.79 -30.19
N LYS A 287 2.24 -5.08 -31.33
CA LYS A 287 3.28 -4.08 -31.67
C LYS A 287 3.11 -2.81 -30.85
N ASP A 288 1.86 -2.36 -30.71
CA ASP A 288 1.54 -1.14 -29.97
C ASP A 288 1.85 -1.31 -28.48
N LEU A 289 1.60 -2.49 -27.91
CA LEU A 289 1.98 -2.82 -26.54
C LEU A 289 3.46 -2.52 -26.26
N TYR A 290 4.37 -3.06 -27.08
CA TYR A 290 5.81 -2.86 -26.88
C TYR A 290 6.30 -1.43 -27.20
N ALA A 291 5.55 -0.67 -28.02
CA ALA A 291 5.86 0.71 -28.35
C ALA A 291 5.25 1.72 -27.36
N ALA A 292 4.23 1.33 -26.59
CA ALA A 292 3.48 2.21 -25.70
C ALA A 292 4.30 2.71 -24.50
N ASP A 293 3.81 3.78 -23.87
CA ASP A 293 4.39 4.38 -22.68
C ASP A 293 3.33 4.48 -21.58
N PHE A 294 3.26 3.44 -20.76
CA PHE A 294 2.36 3.32 -19.61
C PHE A 294 3.00 2.45 -18.52
N GLU A 295 2.47 2.53 -17.30
CA GLU A 295 2.78 1.60 -16.22
C GLU A 295 1.47 1.04 -15.65
N LEU A 296 1.31 -0.28 -15.66
CA LEU A 296 0.18 -0.95 -15.04
C LEU A 296 0.49 -1.24 -13.58
N LEU A 297 -0.19 -0.57 -12.66
CA LEU A 297 -0.10 -0.82 -11.23
C LEU A 297 -1.13 -1.87 -10.83
N VAL A 298 -0.70 -2.86 -10.05
CA VAL A 298 -1.57 -3.94 -9.54
C VAL A 298 -1.51 -3.93 -8.02
N PHE A 299 -2.69 -3.85 -7.41
CA PHE A 299 -2.86 -3.78 -5.96
C PHE A 299 -3.65 -5.00 -5.50
N MET A 300 -3.20 -5.63 -4.42
CA MET A 300 -3.94 -6.68 -3.71
C MET A 300 -4.16 -6.24 -2.27
N ASN A 301 -5.43 -6.07 -1.91
CA ASN A 301 -5.89 -5.82 -0.56
C ASN A 301 -6.30 -7.12 0.12
N GLY A 302 -6.25 -7.16 1.45
CA GLY A 302 -6.87 -8.19 2.26
C GLY A 302 -6.71 -7.91 3.75
N VAL A 303 -7.38 -8.72 4.58
CA VAL A 303 -7.40 -8.59 6.04
C VAL A 303 -6.59 -9.73 6.66
N VAL A 304 -5.67 -9.40 7.57
CA VAL A 304 -4.83 -10.39 8.27
C VAL A 304 -5.60 -10.97 9.45
N ILE A 305 -5.99 -12.25 9.36
CA ILE A 305 -6.82 -12.97 10.33
C ILE A 305 -6.43 -12.70 11.78
N SER A 306 -5.14 -12.84 12.13
CA SER A 306 -4.65 -12.75 13.50
C SER A 306 -4.66 -11.35 14.12
N THR A 307 -4.95 -10.30 13.35
CA THR A 307 -4.90 -8.90 13.82
C THR A 307 -6.10 -8.05 13.41
N GLY A 308 -6.93 -8.51 12.47
CA GLY A 308 -7.97 -7.70 11.83
C GLY A 308 -7.43 -6.53 11.00
N ALA A 309 -6.11 -6.37 10.87
CA ALA A 309 -5.51 -5.26 10.14
C ALA A 309 -5.60 -5.51 8.63
N THR A 310 -6.05 -4.49 7.90
CA THR A 310 -5.93 -4.47 6.43
C THR A 310 -4.47 -4.38 6.01
N THR A 311 -4.15 -4.98 4.86
CA THR A 311 -2.84 -4.90 4.21
C THR A 311 -3.03 -4.71 2.71
N GLU A 312 -2.20 -3.85 2.11
CA GLU A 312 -2.18 -3.59 0.66
C GLU A 312 -0.79 -3.95 0.13
N ALA A 313 -0.70 -5.03 -0.64
CA ALA A 313 0.48 -5.39 -1.42
C ALA A 313 0.35 -4.83 -2.84
N ARG A 314 1.47 -4.46 -3.47
CA ARG A 314 1.49 -3.75 -4.76
C ARG A 314 2.65 -4.18 -5.63
N THR A 315 2.42 -4.19 -6.93
CA THR A 315 3.46 -4.36 -7.96
C THR A 315 3.17 -3.45 -9.16
N SER A 316 4.11 -3.38 -10.10
CA SER A 316 3.98 -2.69 -11.38
C SER A 316 4.34 -3.61 -12.53
N TYR A 317 3.74 -3.39 -13.69
CA TYR A 317 4.13 -3.98 -14.97
C TYR A 317 4.37 -2.87 -15.99
N LEU A 318 5.60 -2.79 -16.48
CA LEU A 318 5.95 -2.01 -17.66
C LEU A 318 5.53 -2.77 -18.93
N PRO A 319 5.41 -2.13 -20.09
CA PRO A 319 4.93 -2.80 -21.31
C PRO A 319 5.88 -3.91 -21.78
N THR A 320 7.19 -3.75 -21.51
CA THR A 320 8.23 -4.77 -21.72
C THR A 320 8.13 -5.98 -20.78
N GLU A 321 7.39 -5.86 -19.67
CA GLU A 321 7.17 -6.92 -18.69
C GLU A 321 5.83 -7.64 -18.92
N ILE A 322 5.02 -7.20 -19.90
CA ILE A 322 3.79 -7.86 -20.34
C ILE A 322 4.12 -8.74 -21.55
N ARG A 323 3.84 -10.04 -21.46
CA ARG A 323 4.15 -11.04 -22.50
C ARG A 323 2.93 -11.32 -23.38
N TRP A 324 2.95 -10.85 -24.62
CA TRP A 324 1.86 -11.09 -25.57
C TRP A 324 1.90 -12.52 -26.13
N GLY A 325 0.77 -13.23 -26.09
CA GLY A 325 0.66 -14.62 -26.56
C GLY A 325 1.29 -15.63 -25.60
N HIS A 326 1.24 -15.35 -24.30
CA HIS A 326 1.72 -16.23 -23.24
C HIS A 326 0.59 -16.57 -22.28
N ARG A 327 0.63 -17.77 -21.70
CA ARG A 327 -0.15 -18.15 -20.51
C ARG A 327 0.82 -18.50 -19.39
N PHE A 328 0.37 -18.45 -18.14
CA PHE A 328 1.17 -18.99 -17.03
C PHE A 328 1.30 -20.51 -17.13
N GLU A 329 2.42 -21.05 -16.67
CA GLU A 329 2.62 -22.49 -16.54
C GLU A 329 1.84 -23.04 -15.34
N ASP A 330 1.18 -24.18 -15.49
CA ASP A 330 0.38 -24.79 -14.42
C ASP A 330 1.29 -25.24 -13.27
N LEU A 331 0.87 -24.96 -12.03
CA LEU A 331 1.65 -25.36 -10.86
C LEU A 331 1.45 -26.84 -10.59
N SER A 332 2.52 -27.55 -10.22
CA SER A 332 2.42 -28.92 -9.74
C SER A 332 1.72 -28.91 -8.37
N ILE A 333 0.66 -29.71 -8.30
CA ILE A 333 -0.16 -29.90 -7.11
C ILE A 333 -0.02 -31.38 -6.74
N LEU A 334 0.72 -31.65 -5.66
CA LEU A 334 1.08 -32.99 -5.24
C LEU A 334 0.31 -33.37 -3.97
N PRO A 335 -0.46 -34.48 -3.98
CA PRO A 335 -1.01 -35.03 -2.75
C PRO A 335 0.13 -35.63 -1.90
N THR A 336 0.06 -35.40 -0.61
CA THR A 336 0.97 -35.98 0.40
C THR A 336 0.32 -37.22 0.99
N ASP A 337 1.12 -38.18 1.47
CA ASP A 337 0.64 -39.39 2.16
C ASP A 337 -0.23 -39.08 3.40
N THR A 338 -0.14 -37.87 3.96
CA THR A 338 -0.98 -37.35 5.05
C THR A 338 -2.37 -36.88 4.62
N GLY A 339 -2.67 -36.87 3.31
CA GLY A 339 -3.88 -36.28 2.73
C GLY A 339 -3.80 -34.77 2.50
N GLU A 340 -2.67 -34.13 2.82
CA GLU A 340 -2.45 -32.70 2.57
C GLU A 340 -2.01 -32.44 1.12
N CYS A 341 -2.31 -31.24 0.63
CA CYS A 341 -2.05 -30.83 -0.74
C CYS A 341 -0.88 -29.84 -0.79
N VAL A 342 0.24 -30.24 -1.39
CA VAL A 342 1.45 -29.42 -1.54
C VAL A 342 1.47 -28.78 -2.92
N ILE A 343 1.67 -27.47 -2.96
CA ILE A 343 1.77 -26.69 -4.19
C ILE A 343 3.20 -26.24 -4.36
N ASP A 344 3.80 -26.58 -5.48
CA ASP A 344 5.13 -26.08 -5.83
C ASP A 344 5.05 -24.62 -6.30
N TYR A 345 6.05 -23.83 -5.89
CA TYR A 345 6.21 -22.43 -6.27
C TYR A 345 7.36 -22.20 -7.26
N GLU A 346 8.11 -23.24 -7.66
CA GLU A 346 9.21 -23.11 -8.65
C GLU A 346 8.70 -22.45 -9.94
N GLY A 347 7.65 -23.01 -10.56
CA GLY A 347 6.97 -22.45 -11.73
C GLY A 347 6.04 -21.25 -11.48
N PHE A 348 6.04 -20.64 -10.28
CA PHE A 348 5.11 -19.54 -9.96
C PHE A 348 5.23 -18.35 -10.91
N HIS A 349 6.44 -18.03 -11.37
CA HIS A 349 6.68 -16.89 -12.26
C HIS A 349 6.63 -17.21 -13.75
N ASP A 350 6.57 -18.49 -14.12
CA ASP A 350 6.90 -18.94 -15.46
C ASP A 350 5.69 -18.93 -16.40
N THR A 351 5.98 -18.73 -17.69
CA THR A 351 4.98 -18.52 -18.72
C THR A 351 5.36 -19.25 -19.99
N VAL A 352 4.42 -19.99 -20.56
CA VAL A 352 4.58 -20.71 -21.82
C VAL A 352 3.94 -19.93 -22.97
N THR A 353 4.61 -19.92 -24.13
CA THR A 353 4.10 -19.32 -25.36
C THR A 353 2.91 -20.12 -25.90
N VAL A 354 1.85 -19.44 -26.31
CA VAL A 354 0.73 -20.04 -27.05
C VAL A 354 1.07 -20.04 -28.55
N PRO A 355 1.24 -21.21 -29.21
CA PRO A 355 1.55 -21.26 -30.63
C PRO A 355 0.43 -20.64 -31.48
N GLY A 356 0.80 -19.95 -32.56
CA GLY A 356 -0.17 -19.35 -33.49
C GLY A 356 -0.99 -18.17 -32.94
N PHE A 357 -0.65 -17.65 -31.75
CA PHE A 357 -1.44 -16.60 -31.11
C PHE A 357 -1.55 -15.31 -31.95
N PRO A 358 -2.77 -14.74 -32.14
CA PRO A 358 -2.96 -13.51 -32.92
C PRO A 358 -2.18 -12.33 -32.35
N ARG A 359 -1.67 -11.46 -33.23
CA ARG A 359 -0.90 -10.26 -32.88
C ARG A 359 -1.66 -8.94 -33.08
N CYS A 360 -2.88 -9.02 -33.59
CA CYS A 360 -3.82 -7.92 -33.76
C CYS A 360 -4.47 -7.52 -32.41
N SER A 361 -5.13 -6.36 -32.40
CA SER A 361 -5.85 -5.84 -31.24
C SER A 361 -7.15 -6.60 -30.95
N ALA A 362 -7.71 -6.43 -29.75
CA ALA A 362 -9.00 -7.02 -29.39
C ALA A 362 -10.15 -6.49 -30.29
N LEU A 363 -10.12 -5.21 -30.65
CA LEU A 363 -11.04 -4.61 -31.62
C LEU A 363 -10.99 -5.29 -33.00
N GLU A 364 -9.80 -5.57 -33.51
CA GLU A 364 -9.62 -6.27 -34.79
C GLU A 364 -10.09 -7.72 -34.69
N LEU A 365 -9.76 -8.42 -33.60
CA LEU A 365 -10.22 -9.78 -33.35
C LEU A 365 -11.74 -9.89 -33.34
N ALA A 366 -12.41 -9.01 -32.59
CA ALA A 366 -13.88 -8.92 -32.55
C ALA A 366 -14.47 -8.62 -33.94
N ARG A 367 -13.84 -7.74 -34.75
CA ARG A 367 -14.28 -7.47 -36.13
C ARG A 367 -14.11 -8.65 -37.08
N THR A 368 -13.15 -9.54 -36.82
CA THR A 368 -12.88 -10.72 -37.66
C THR A 368 -13.70 -11.95 -37.27
N GLY A 369 -14.48 -11.91 -36.17
CA GLY A 369 -15.25 -13.06 -35.68
C GLY A 369 -14.42 -14.24 -35.16
N LEU A 370 -13.08 -14.13 -35.15
CA LEU A 370 -12.14 -15.19 -34.72
C LEU A 370 -12.18 -15.50 -33.20
N LEU A 371 -13.07 -14.85 -32.46
CA LEU A 371 -13.22 -14.95 -31.02
C LEU A 371 -14.65 -15.29 -30.56
N ASP A 372 -15.66 -15.15 -31.42
CA ASP A 372 -17.07 -15.38 -31.07
C ASP A 372 -17.45 -16.86 -31.24
N GLY A 373 -16.83 -17.70 -30.41
CA GLY A 373 -17.17 -19.12 -30.28
C GLY A 373 -18.28 -19.40 -29.29
N GLU A 374 -19.44 -18.72 -29.38
CA GLU A 374 -20.73 -19.12 -28.77
C GLU A 374 -21.85 -18.06 -29.03
N ALA A 375 -22.49 -18.10 -30.21
CA ALA A 375 -23.67 -17.28 -30.51
C ALA A 375 -24.59 -17.91 -31.59
N SER A 376 -24.83 -19.23 -31.54
CA SER A 376 -25.70 -19.93 -32.50
C SER A 376 -26.60 -21.01 -31.90
N GLU A 377 -26.94 -20.92 -30.61
CA GLU A 377 -27.98 -21.76 -29.99
C GLU A 377 -28.85 -20.94 -29.01
N ARG A 378 -29.79 -20.12 -29.55
CA ARG A 378 -30.96 -19.64 -28.79
C ARG A 378 -32.07 -18.95 -29.62
N GLU A 379 -32.38 -19.45 -30.81
CA GLU A 379 -33.69 -19.21 -31.43
C GLU A 379 -34.28 -20.53 -31.94
N GLY A 380 -35.30 -21.04 -31.24
CA GLY A 380 -36.07 -22.24 -31.63
C GLY A 380 -36.44 -23.13 -30.44
N GLY A 381 -37.73 -23.15 -30.06
CA GLY A 381 -38.25 -24.10 -29.06
C GLY A 381 -39.24 -23.50 -28.06
N SER A 382 -40.49 -23.30 -28.49
CA SER A 382 -41.60 -22.87 -27.64
C SER A 382 -42.28 -24.04 -26.92
N ASN A 383 -42.81 -23.78 -25.72
CA ASN A 383 -43.85 -24.54 -24.99
C ASN A 383 -43.62 -26.01 -24.64
N HIS A 384 -43.33 -26.26 -23.36
CA HIS A 384 -44.17 -27.01 -22.40
C HIS A 384 -43.62 -26.64 -21.00
N GLY A 385 -44.38 -26.42 -19.93
CA GLY A 385 -45.72 -26.89 -19.58
C GLY A 385 -45.67 -27.36 -18.13
N LEU A 386 -45.81 -26.44 -17.17
CA LEU A 386 -45.82 -26.76 -15.74
C LEU A 386 -47.09 -27.54 -15.36
N PRO A 387 -46.99 -28.52 -14.46
CA PRO A 387 -48.02 -28.70 -13.45
C PRO A 387 -47.46 -28.67 -12.02
N ALA A 388 -48.32 -28.32 -11.07
CA ALA A 388 -47.98 -28.17 -9.66
C ALA A 388 -48.20 -29.45 -8.84
N ALA A 389 -47.55 -29.48 -7.67
CA ALA A 389 -47.95 -30.14 -6.43
C ALA A 389 -48.41 -31.62 -6.45
N VAL A 390 -47.61 -32.48 -5.80
CA VAL A 390 -48.13 -33.55 -4.93
C VAL A 390 -47.33 -33.52 -3.62
N GLU A 391 -48.05 -33.42 -2.51
CA GLU A 391 -47.56 -33.52 -1.13
C GLU A 391 -47.89 -34.93 -0.58
N SER A 392 -47.20 -35.34 0.49
CA SER A 392 -47.47 -36.56 1.30
C SER A 392 -46.91 -37.90 0.79
N ALA A 393 -45.87 -38.40 1.46
CA ALA A 393 -45.85 -39.73 2.08
C ALA A 393 -44.67 -39.86 3.06
N GLU A 394 -44.94 -40.36 4.26
CA GLU A 394 -43.96 -40.48 5.35
C GLU A 394 -43.06 -41.72 5.22
N THR A 395 -42.00 -41.73 6.05
CA THR A 395 -41.55 -42.89 6.88
C THR A 395 -40.14 -43.45 6.60
N GLN A 396 -39.36 -43.60 7.69
CA GLN A 396 -38.10 -44.37 7.84
C GLN A 396 -36.93 -43.96 6.90
N ARG A 397 -35.82 -43.42 7.42
CA ARG A 397 -34.94 -44.11 8.38
C ARG A 397 -33.86 -43.15 8.88
N GLN A 398 -33.98 -42.64 10.10
CA GLN A 398 -32.87 -41.96 10.78
C GLN A 398 -32.82 -42.41 12.24
N LYS A 399 -31.82 -43.24 12.56
CA LYS A 399 -31.43 -43.59 13.93
C LYS A 399 -30.10 -42.93 14.24
N ASP A 400 -30.10 -42.18 15.34
CA ASP A 400 -29.07 -42.13 16.36
C ASP A 400 -27.60 -42.32 15.92
N VAL A 401 -26.89 -41.20 15.75
CA VAL A 401 -25.57 -41.04 16.40
C VAL A 401 -25.51 -39.62 16.98
N SER A 402 -25.69 -39.53 18.30
CA SER A 402 -25.34 -38.33 19.06
C SER A 402 -23.88 -38.44 19.52
N ILE A 403 -23.04 -37.51 19.09
CA ILE A 403 -21.71 -37.29 19.68
C ILE A 403 -21.64 -35.84 20.12
N LYS A 404 -21.30 -35.65 21.39
CA LYS A 404 -21.17 -34.35 22.05
C LYS A 404 -19.98 -33.57 21.48
N PHE A 405 -20.16 -32.25 21.34
CA PHE A 405 -19.28 -31.25 21.96
C PHE A 405 -20.15 -30.11 22.50
#